data_AF-A0A7W7YED0-F1
#
_entry.id   AF-A0A7W7YED0-F1
#
_cell.length_a   1.000
_cell.length_b   1.000
_cell.length_c   1.000
_cell.angle_alpha   90.00
_cell.angle_beta   90.00
_cell.angle_gamma   90.00
#
_symmetry.space_group_name_H-M   'P 1'
#
loop_
_entity.id
_entity.type
_entity.pdbx_description
1 polymer ?
#
loop_
_entity_poly.entity_id
_entity_poly.type
_entity_poly.pdbx_seq_one_letter_code
_entity_poly.pdbx_strand_id
1 'polypeptide(L)'
;MTQIADEHMRAMRYADALAAYQAAWVQLQDQLDEKQQVWLLLSIANAAVRLGDFEEAFEALLVLPEHYADSGIVVGNPLFHLLVGLSFHGLKEDPDGETDNFARALICGGPGIFFGEHPSHLERMKQLLRPPAELGTWTGYEGCSRDLLNQATGYLLGLITEKIGAAPPYAPPSGT
;
A
#
# COMPACT_ATOMS: atom_id res chain seq x y z
N MET A 1 -5.73 -10.50 14.38
CA MET A 1 -4.34 -10.94 14.64
C MET A 1 -3.45 -9.78 15.07
N THR A 2 -3.58 -8.60 14.47
CA THR A 2 -2.74 -7.42 14.78
C THR A 2 -3.48 -6.29 15.51
N GLN A 3 -4.52 -6.61 16.28
CA GLN A 3 -5.46 -5.60 16.81
C GLN A 3 -4.76 -4.49 17.61
N ILE A 4 -3.81 -4.85 18.49
CA ILE A 4 -3.05 -3.89 19.30
C ILE A 4 -2.24 -2.95 18.39
N ALA A 5 -1.54 -3.49 17.38
CA ALA A 5 -0.78 -2.69 16.41
C ALA A 5 -1.71 -1.73 15.63
N ASP A 6 -2.87 -2.22 15.19
CA ASP A 6 -3.87 -1.39 14.51
C ASP A 6 -4.40 -0.25 15.42
N GLU A 7 -4.58 -0.51 16.72
CA GLU A 7 -4.97 0.52 17.70
C GLU A 7 -3.87 1.57 17.89
N HIS A 8 -2.60 1.16 17.94
CA HIS A 8 -1.47 2.08 17.95
C HIS A 8 -1.42 2.95 16.68
N MET A 9 -1.65 2.36 15.50
CA MET A 9 -1.74 3.11 14.24
C MET A 9 -2.83 4.18 14.28
N ARG A 10 -4.05 3.83 14.73
CA ARG A 10 -5.16 4.79 14.86
C ARG A 10 -4.87 5.90 15.87
N ALA A 11 -4.11 5.60 16.91
CA ALA A 11 -3.66 6.57 17.90
C ALA A 11 -2.42 7.37 17.48
N MET A 12 -1.94 7.22 16.24
CA MET A 12 -0.71 7.84 15.72
C MET A 12 0.55 7.50 16.53
N ARG A 13 0.54 6.37 17.25
CA ARG A 13 1.69 5.84 18.01
C ARG A 13 2.50 4.92 17.10
N TYR A 14 3.12 5.49 16.07
CA TYR A 14 3.72 4.71 14.98
C TYR A 14 4.87 3.81 15.44
N ALA A 15 5.70 4.26 16.39
CA ALA A 15 6.77 3.43 16.95
C ALA A 15 6.23 2.19 17.67
N ASP A 16 5.21 2.36 18.53
CA ASP A 16 4.56 1.24 19.21
C ASP A 16 3.86 0.29 18.20
N ALA A 17 3.24 0.85 17.17
CA ALA A 17 2.58 0.08 16.12
C ALA A 17 3.57 -0.78 15.33
N LEU A 18 4.69 -0.19 14.91
CA LEU A 18 5.75 -0.88 14.19
C LEU A 18 6.30 -2.05 15.02
N ALA A 19 6.66 -1.79 16.28
CA ALA A 19 7.14 -2.83 17.18
C ALA A 19 6.12 -3.96 17.37
N ALA A 20 4.83 -3.63 17.48
CA ALA A 20 3.77 -4.62 17.62
C ALA A 20 3.54 -5.45 16.34
N TYR A 21 3.62 -4.85 15.15
CA TYR A 21 3.54 -5.59 13.89
C TYR A 21 4.76 -6.51 13.68
N GLN A 22 5.98 -6.03 13.96
CA GLN A 22 7.20 -6.84 13.87
C GLN A 22 7.14 -8.03 14.86
N ALA A 23 6.66 -7.81 16.09
CA ALA A 23 6.45 -8.89 17.04
C ALA A 23 5.42 -9.91 16.53
N ALA A 24 4.34 -9.45 15.90
CA ALA A 24 3.35 -10.32 15.28
C ALA A 24 3.94 -11.13 14.11
N TRP A 25 4.79 -10.52 13.28
CA TRP A 25 5.50 -11.20 12.19
C TRP A 25 6.33 -12.37 12.72
N VAL A 26 7.20 -12.11 13.71
CA VAL A 26 8.05 -13.14 14.32
C VAL A 26 7.25 -14.30 14.90
N GLN A 27 6.08 -14.02 15.49
CA GLN A 27 5.25 -15.04 16.15
C GLN A 27 4.37 -15.84 15.19
N LEU A 28 3.88 -15.20 14.13
CA LEU A 28 2.78 -15.73 13.32
C LEU A 28 3.16 -16.07 11.89
N GLN A 29 4.27 -15.58 11.33
CA GLN A 29 4.57 -15.71 9.90
C GLN A 29 4.34 -17.12 9.36
N ASP A 30 4.83 -18.17 10.03
CA ASP A 30 4.70 -19.56 9.57
C ASP A 30 3.28 -20.14 9.66
N GLN A 31 2.36 -19.44 10.34
CA GLN A 31 0.96 -19.81 10.51
C GLN A 31 0.02 -19.03 9.58
N LEU A 32 0.52 -17.94 8.99
CA LEU A 32 -0.23 -17.09 8.08
C LEU A 32 -0.21 -17.69 6.67
N ASP A 33 -1.32 -17.55 5.95
CA ASP A 33 -1.27 -17.76 4.50
C ASP A 33 -0.49 -16.63 3.81
N GLU A 34 -0.11 -16.88 2.56
CA GLU A 34 0.70 -15.96 1.77
C GLU A 34 0.11 -14.54 1.69
N LYS A 35 -1.22 -14.44 1.56
CA LYS A 35 -1.89 -13.14 1.46
C LYS A 35 -1.83 -12.39 2.78
N GLN A 36 -2.05 -13.11 3.88
CA GLN A 36 -1.95 -12.56 5.23
C GLN A 36 -0.54 -12.08 5.54
N GLN A 37 0.49 -12.81 5.11
CA GLN A 37 1.89 -12.40 5.23
C GLN A 37 2.15 -11.10 4.46
N VAL A 38 1.71 -11.00 3.20
CA VAL A 38 1.85 -9.78 2.38
C VAL A 38 1.19 -8.58 3.06
N TRP A 39 -0.04 -8.71 3.57
CA TRP A 39 -0.71 -7.59 4.24
C TRP A 39 -0.10 -7.21 5.58
N LEU A 40 0.51 -8.16 6.29
CA LEU A 40 1.27 -7.87 7.51
C LEU A 40 2.54 -7.09 7.18
N LEU A 41 3.31 -7.50 6.17
CA LEU A 41 4.50 -6.77 5.71
C LEU A 41 4.15 -5.36 5.21
N LEU A 42 3.04 -5.19 4.48
CA LEU A 42 2.54 -3.87 4.09
C LEU A 42 2.13 -3.01 5.30
N SER A 43 1.64 -3.64 6.37
CA SER A 43 1.30 -2.94 7.61
C SER A 43 2.56 -2.48 8.36
N ILE A 44 3.60 -3.31 8.40
CA ILE A 44 4.94 -2.97 8.92
C ILE A 44 5.51 -1.79 8.14
N ALA A 45 5.58 -1.90 6.82
CA ALA A 45 6.11 -0.85 5.94
C ALA A 45 5.32 0.46 6.09
N ASN A 46 4.00 0.41 6.14
CA ASN A 46 3.18 1.60 6.38
C ASN A 46 3.44 2.23 7.75
N ALA A 47 3.57 1.44 8.82
CA ALA A 47 3.90 1.96 10.14
C ALA A 47 5.28 2.64 10.15
N ALA A 48 6.27 2.02 9.51
CA ALA A 48 7.64 2.54 9.38
C ALA A 48 7.68 3.85 8.58
N VAL A 49 6.99 3.92 7.42
CA VAL A 49 6.85 5.17 6.63
C VAL A 49 6.24 6.30 7.47
N ARG A 50 5.20 6.01 8.27
CA ARG A 50 4.55 7.03 9.11
C ARG A 50 5.41 7.46 10.29
N LEU A 51 6.27 6.58 10.79
CA LEU A 51 7.29 6.89 11.79
C LEU A 51 8.44 7.73 11.19
N GLY A 52 8.66 7.65 9.88
CA GLY A 52 9.82 8.22 9.20
C GLY A 52 11.04 7.30 9.18
N ASP A 53 10.86 6.02 9.53
CA ASP A 53 11.87 4.98 9.46
C ASP A 53 11.81 4.34 8.06
N PHE A 54 12.43 5.01 7.09
CA PHE A 54 12.31 4.63 5.68
C PHE A 54 13.21 3.45 5.31
N GLU A 55 14.31 3.23 6.04
CA GLU A 55 15.12 2.02 5.90
C GLU A 55 14.31 0.78 6.27
N GLU A 56 13.69 0.74 7.45
CA GLU A 56 12.85 -0.39 7.88
C GLU A 56 11.67 -0.60 6.93
N ALA A 57 11.04 0.50 6.48
CA ALA A 57 9.97 0.41 5.50
C ALA A 57 10.44 -0.28 4.22
N PHE A 58 11.62 0.10 3.71
CA PHE A 58 12.17 -0.47 2.49
C PHE A 58 12.56 -1.93 2.66
N GLU A 59 13.19 -2.31 3.77
CA GLU A 59 13.53 -3.70 4.08
C GLU A 59 12.29 -4.59 4.10
N ALA A 60 11.21 -4.16 4.75
CA ALA A 60 9.95 -4.91 4.76
C ALA A 60 9.34 -5.06 3.35
N LEU A 61 9.51 -4.06 2.49
CA LEU A 61 8.99 -4.06 1.12
C LEU A 61 9.83 -4.91 0.16
N LEU A 62 11.15 -4.99 0.34
CA LEU A 62 12.05 -5.78 -0.53
C LEU A 62 11.73 -7.28 -0.49
N VAL A 63 11.29 -7.78 0.65
CA VAL A 63 10.88 -9.19 0.83
C VAL A 63 9.68 -9.55 -0.06
N LEU A 64 8.81 -8.58 -0.38
CA LEU A 64 7.58 -8.82 -1.12
C LEU A 64 7.80 -9.36 -2.55
N PRO A 65 8.53 -8.66 -3.44
CA PRO A 65 8.79 -9.18 -4.78
C PRO A 65 9.71 -10.41 -4.79
N GLU A 66 10.58 -10.59 -3.81
CA GLU A 66 11.48 -11.76 -3.75
C GLU A 66 10.74 -13.06 -3.43
N HIS A 67 9.77 -13.00 -2.52
CA HIS A 67 9.11 -14.20 -1.99
C HIS A 67 7.66 -14.37 -2.41
N TYR A 68 7.02 -13.29 -2.88
CA TYR A 68 5.57 -13.25 -3.10
C TYR A 68 5.18 -12.68 -4.47
N ALA A 69 6.10 -12.64 -5.44
CA ALA A 69 5.79 -12.18 -6.80
C ALA A 69 4.63 -12.98 -7.45
N ASP A 70 4.58 -14.28 -7.19
CA ASP A 70 3.58 -15.19 -7.76
C ASP A 70 2.22 -15.16 -7.02
N SER A 71 2.12 -14.40 -5.90
CA SER A 71 0.88 -14.21 -5.13
C SER A 71 -0.26 -13.59 -5.93
N GLY A 72 0.07 -12.91 -7.04
CA GLY A 72 -0.83 -12.04 -7.78
C GLY A 72 -1.22 -10.76 -7.03
N ILE A 73 -0.70 -10.54 -5.83
CA ILE A 73 -0.98 -9.34 -5.02
C ILE A 73 0.10 -8.30 -5.26
N VAL A 74 1.39 -8.65 -5.12
CA VAL A 74 2.48 -7.67 -5.00
C VAL A 74 2.64 -6.76 -6.23
N VAL A 75 2.86 -7.34 -7.41
CA VAL A 75 3.24 -6.58 -8.63
C VAL A 75 2.16 -5.58 -9.09
N GLY A 76 0.89 -5.86 -8.78
CA GLY A 76 -0.22 -4.98 -9.13
C GLY A 76 -0.69 -4.09 -7.98
N ASN A 77 -0.21 -4.29 -6.74
CA ASN A 77 -0.77 -3.63 -5.57
C ASN A 77 -0.34 -2.15 -5.53
N PRO A 78 -1.29 -1.21 -5.66
CA PRO A 78 -0.95 0.21 -5.68
C PRO A 78 -0.45 0.73 -4.33
N LEU A 79 -0.83 0.12 -3.20
CA LEU A 79 -0.30 0.50 -1.89
C LEU A 79 1.17 0.08 -1.75
N PHE A 80 1.53 -1.10 -2.24
CA PHE A 80 2.93 -1.54 -2.28
C PHE A 80 3.80 -0.51 -3.00
N HIS A 81 3.42 -0.16 -4.23
CA HIS A 81 4.14 0.83 -5.02
C HIS A 81 4.16 2.22 -4.37
N LEU A 82 3.06 2.64 -3.75
CA LEU A 82 3.05 3.91 -3.02
C LEU A 82 4.09 3.90 -1.90
N LEU A 83 4.13 2.84 -1.09
CA LEU A 83 5.05 2.74 0.04
C LEU A 83 6.52 2.67 -0.43
N VAL A 84 6.83 1.94 -1.50
CA VAL A 84 8.19 1.92 -2.07
C VAL A 84 8.61 3.31 -2.53
N GLY A 85 7.73 4.04 -3.23
CA GLY A 85 8.02 5.41 -3.64
C GLY A 85 8.22 6.36 -2.46
N LEU A 86 7.41 6.23 -1.40
CA LEU A 86 7.58 7.01 -0.17
C LEU A 86 8.89 6.68 0.56
N SER A 87 9.32 5.42 0.56
CA SER A 87 10.62 5.01 1.12
C SER A 87 11.78 5.65 0.36
N PHE A 88 11.83 5.54 -0.97
CA PHE A 88 12.87 6.18 -1.78
C PHE A 88 12.90 7.70 -1.58
N HIS A 89 11.73 8.33 -1.54
CA HIS A 89 11.61 9.76 -1.27
C HIS A 89 12.19 10.15 0.09
N GLY A 90 11.84 9.39 1.15
CA GLY A 90 12.29 9.62 2.51
C GLY A 90 13.80 9.43 2.68
N LEU A 91 14.37 8.41 2.03
CA LEU A 91 15.81 8.13 2.00
C LEU A 91 16.58 9.13 1.11
N LYS A 92 15.89 9.80 0.19
CA LYS A 92 16.49 10.64 -0.87
C LYS A 92 17.43 9.83 -1.77
N GLU A 93 17.03 8.58 -2.02
CA GLU A 93 17.75 7.62 -2.87
C GLU A 93 16.90 7.26 -4.08
N ASP A 94 17.57 6.75 -5.12
CA ASP A 94 16.96 6.24 -6.36
C ASP A 94 15.75 7.05 -6.88
N PRO A 95 15.97 8.29 -7.38
CA PRO A 95 14.89 9.14 -7.87
C PRO A 95 14.14 8.55 -9.08
N ASP A 96 14.79 7.64 -9.82
CA ASP A 96 14.16 6.92 -10.93
C ASP A 96 13.23 5.82 -10.38
N GLY A 97 13.67 5.05 -9.38
CA GLY A 97 12.86 4.09 -8.64
C GLY A 97 11.69 4.73 -7.89
N GLU A 98 11.88 5.90 -7.26
CA GLU A 98 10.81 6.73 -6.68
C GLU A 98 9.74 7.03 -7.73
N THR A 99 10.18 7.52 -8.90
CA THR A 99 9.31 7.93 -10.00
C THR A 99 8.54 6.74 -10.58
N ASP A 100 9.20 5.61 -10.83
CA ASP A 100 8.56 4.40 -11.37
C ASP A 100 7.50 3.86 -10.40
N ASN A 101 7.80 3.84 -9.10
CA ASN A 101 6.85 3.35 -8.11
C ASN A 101 5.66 4.29 -7.90
N PHE A 102 5.86 5.61 -7.85
CA PHE A 102 4.72 6.53 -7.84
C PHE A 102 3.90 6.46 -9.14
N ALA A 103 4.53 6.25 -10.29
CA ALA A 103 3.83 6.04 -11.55
C ALA A 103 2.94 4.78 -11.48
N ARG A 104 3.48 3.66 -10.99
CA ARG A 104 2.72 2.41 -10.81
C ARG A 104 1.61 2.56 -9.78
N ALA A 105 1.83 3.26 -8.67
CA ALA A 105 0.80 3.55 -7.69
C ALA A 105 -0.39 4.30 -8.33
N LEU A 106 -0.10 5.33 -9.14
CA LEU A 106 -1.11 6.10 -9.88
C LEU A 106 -1.84 5.23 -10.91
N ILE A 107 -1.11 4.44 -11.70
CA ILE A 107 -1.69 3.59 -12.74
C ILE A 107 -2.55 2.48 -12.14
N CYS A 108 -2.12 1.85 -11.06
CA CYS A 108 -2.80 0.72 -10.44
C CYS A 108 -3.95 1.14 -9.52
N GLY A 109 -3.83 2.26 -8.80
CA GLY A 109 -4.78 2.68 -7.76
C GLY A 109 -5.51 4.00 -8.02
N GLY A 110 -5.22 4.66 -9.14
CA GLY A 110 -5.78 5.97 -9.48
C GLY A 110 -5.26 7.09 -8.58
N PRO A 111 -5.69 8.36 -8.80
CA PRO A 111 -5.24 9.49 -8.00
C PRO A 111 -5.58 9.38 -6.51
N GLY A 112 -6.65 8.67 -6.17
CA GLY A 112 -7.13 8.56 -4.78
C GLY A 112 -6.14 7.85 -3.84
N ILE A 113 -5.26 6.98 -4.36
CA ILE A 113 -4.26 6.31 -3.50
C ILE A 113 -3.32 7.31 -2.81
N PHE A 114 -3.10 8.48 -3.41
CA PHE A 114 -2.26 9.56 -2.87
C PHE A 114 -2.99 10.45 -1.85
N PHE A 115 -4.27 10.24 -1.57
CA PHE A 115 -5.00 11.04 -0.59
C PHE A 115 -4.32 10.98 0.79
N GLY A 116 -4.05 12.14 1.40
CA GLY A 116 -3.34 12.24 2.67
C GLY A 116 -1.80 12.19 2.56
N GLU A 117 -1.24 11.92 1.38
CA GLU A 117 0.20 12.10 1.13
C GLU A 117 0.51 13.53 0.67
N HIS A 118 1.80 13.90 0.60
CA HIS A 118 2.18 15.23 0.15
C HIS A 118 1.74 15.45 -1.32
N PRO A 119 1.06 16.58 -1.65
CA PRO A 119 0.45 16.77 -2.98
C PRO A 119 1.45 16.71 -4.16
N SER A 120 2.72 17.06 -3.91
CA SER A 120 3.75 17.05 -4.96
C SER A 120 3.98 15.67 -5.58
N HIS A 121 3.75 14.57 -4.84
CA HIS A 121 3.95 13.23 -5.38
C HIS A 121 2.99 12.97 -6.55
N LEU A 122 1.69 13.23 -6.35
CA LEU A 122 0.69 13.07 -7.39
C LEU A 122 0.87 14.10 -8.52
N GLU A 123 1.11 15.36 -8.19
CA GLU A 123 1.23 16.42 -9.21
C GLU A 123 2.44 16.21 -10.13
N ARG A 124 3.57 15.72 -9.60
CA ARG A 124 4.72 15.31 -10.41
C ARG A 124 4.33 14.19 -11.38
N MET A 125 3.60 13.17 -10.92
CA MET A 125 3.20 12.05 -11.78
C MET A 125 2.23 12.50 -12.89
N LYS A 126 1.28 13.39 -12.59
CA LYS A 126 0.37 13.95 -13.60
C LYS A 126 1.08 14.78 -14.68
N GLN A 127 2.24 15.35 -14.38
CA GLN A 127 3.06 16.09 -15.36
C GLN A 127 3.89 15.16 -16.24
N LEU A 128 4.36 14.04 -15.69
CA LEU A 128 5.19 13.07 -16.41
C LEU A 128 4.35 12.12 -17.27
N LEU A 129 3.20 11.69 -16.76
CA LEU A 129 2.36 10.67 -17.39
C LEU A 129 1.18 11.29 -18.12
N ARG A 130 0.84 10.71 -19.27
CA ARG A 130 -0.43 10.98 -19.92
C ARG A 130 -1.55 10.27 -19.17
N PRO A 131 -2.72 10.90 -19.02
CA PRO A 131 -3.88 10.22 -18.48
C PRO A 131 -4.33 9.07 -19.39
N PRO A 132 -5.19 8.16 -18.88
CA PRO A 132 -5.80 7.11 -19.69
C PRO A 132 -6.50 7.70 -20.91
N ALA A 133 -6.29 7.08 -22.07
CA ALA A 133 -6.74 7.63 -23.36
C ALA A 133 -8.26 7.75 -23.44
N GLU A 134 -8.96 6.81 -22.81
CA GLU A 134 -10.43 6.73 -22.75
C GLU A 134 -11.07 7.88 -21.96
N LEU A 135 -10.35 8.44 -20.98
CA LEU A 135 -10.84 9.56 -20.16
C LEU A 135 -10.27 10.90 -20.64
N GLY A 136 -9.04 10.90 -21.18
CA GLY A 136 -8.31 12.13 -21.52
C GLY A 136 -7.93 12.97 -20.30
N THR A 137 -8.23 12.50 -19.08
CA THR A 137 -7.97 13.15 -17.80
C THR A 137 -7.78 12.08 -16.71
N TRP A 138 -7.14 12.47 -15.60
CA TRP A 138 -7.02 11.65 -14.40
C TRP A 138 -8.28 11.68 -13.53
N THR A 139 -9.17 12.67 -13.72
CA THR A 139 -10.44 12.76 -13.01
C THR A 139 -11.33 11.56 -13.35
N GLY A 140 -11.79 10.85 -12.33
CA GLY A 140 -12.63 9.66 -12.50
C GLY A 140 -11.89 8.37 -12.85
N TYR A 141 -10.55 8.42 -12.98
CA TYR A 141 -9.75 7.21 -13.12
C TYR A 141 -9.55 6.54 -11.76
N GLU A 142 -9.92 5.26 -11.64
CA GLU A 142 -9.87 4.52 -10.38
C GLU A 142 -8.65 3.60 -10.25
N GLY A 143 -7.87 3.40 -11.31
CA GLY A 143 -6.76 2.46 -11.33
C GLY A 143 -7.12 1.09 -11.89
N CYS A 144 -6.16 0.45 -12.58
CA CYS A 144 -6.39 -0.83 -13.26
C CYS A 144 -6.34 -2.07 -12.35
N SER A 145 -5.81 -1.94 -11.13
CA SER A 145 -5.61 -3.03 -10.17
C SER A 145 -6.07 -2.65 -8.76
N ARG A 146 -7.01 -1.70 -8.67
CA ARG A 146 -7.52 -1.16 -7.41
C ARG A 146 -8.22 -2.23 -6.57
N ASP A 147 -8.84 -3.20 -7.22
CA ASP A 147 -9.56 -4.31 -6.59
C ASP A 147 -8.68 -5.20 -5.70
N LEU A 148 -7.36 -5.25 -5.94
CA LEU A 148 -6.41 -5.91 -5.03
C LEU A 148 -6.48 -5.35 -3.61
N LEU A 149 -6.80 -4.06 -3.45
CA LEU A 149 -6.91 -3.40 -2.15
C LEU A 149 -8.14 -3.87 -1.35
N ASN A 150 -9.13 -4.50 -1.98
CA ASN A 150 -10.31 -5.04 -1.29
C ASN A 150 -9.96 -6.18 -0.33
N GLN A 151 -8.75 -6.76 -0.47
CA GLN A 151 -8.23 -7.81 0.39
C GLN A 151 -7.49 -7.27 1.61
N ALA A 152 -7.37 -5.94 1.75
CA ALA A 152 -6.71 -5.34 2.89
C ALA A 152 -7.41 -5.68 4.21
N THR A 153 -6.63 -5.72 5.29
CA THR A 153 -7.11 -6.07 6.63
C THR A 153 -6.70 -5.04 7.68
N GLY A 154 -7.31 -5.09 8.86
CA GLY A 154 -6.88 -4.32 10.02
C GLY A 154 -6.95 -2.80 9.80
N TYR A 155 -5.89 -2.09 10.20
CA TYR A 155 -5.78 -0.65 9.98
C TYR A 155 -5.77 -0.26 8.49
N LEU A 156 -5.06 -1.02 7.64
CA LEU A 156 -4.93 -0.70 6.22
C LEU A 156 -6.27 -0.71 5.48
N LEU A 157 -7.19 -1.61 5.84
CA LEU A 157 -8.54 -1.61 5.29
C LEU A 157 -9.26 -0.27 5.53
N GLY A 158 -9.15 0.26 6.75
CA GLY A 158 -9.72 1.56 7.11
C GLY A 158 -9.06 2.70 6.34
N LEU A 159 -7.73 2.71 6.28
CA LEU A 159 -6.97 3.72 5.54
C LEU A 159 -7.33 3.73 4.04
N ILE A 160 -7.40 2.55 3.42
CA ILE A 160 -7.78 2.40 2.02
C ILE A 160 -9.22 2.87 1.81
N THR A 161 -10.14 2.47 2.68
CA THR A 161 -11.54 2.91 2.62
C THR A 161 -11.65 4.44 2.69
N GLU A 162 -10.81 5.10 3.48
CA GLU A 162 -10.79 6.56 3.58
C GLU A 162 -10.18 7.22 2.32
N LYS A 163 -9.11 6.63 1.76
CA LYS A 163 -8.42 7.13 0.56
C LYS A 163 -9.28 7.03 -0.70
N ILE A 164 -9.93 5.88 -0.92
CA ILE A 164 -10.57 5.57 -2.20
C ILE A 164 -12.03 5.13 -2.08
N GLY A 165 -12.54 4.91 -0.86
CA GLY A 165 -13.88 4.37 -0.63
C GLY A 165 -13.87 2.85 -0.45
N ALA A 166 -14.98 2.31 0.09
CA ALA A 166 -15.17 0.88 0.25
C ALA A 166 -15.59 0.22 -1.07
N ALA A 167 -15.22 -1.05 -1.26
CA ALA A 167 -15.82 -1.86 -2.30
C ALA A 167 -17.36 -1.91 -2.10
N PRO A 168 -18.16 -1.89 -3.17
CA PRO A 168 -19.58 -2.20 -3.05
C PRO A 168 -19.74 -3.58 -2.40
N PRO A 169 -20.79 -3.81 -1.59
CA PRO A 169 -21.08 -5.14 -1.09
C PRO A 169 -21.39 -6.04 -2.30
N TYR A 170 -20.47 -6.93 -2.64
CA TYR A 170 -20.73 -7.96 -3.64
C TYR A 170 -21.67 -8.99 -3.02
N ALA A 171 -22.83 -9.20 -3.64
CA ALA A 171 -23.63 -10.37 -3.33
C ALA A 171 -22.79 -11.61 -3.64
N PRO A 172 -22.75 -12.63 -2.77
CA PRO A 172 -22.11 -13.89 -3.13
C PRO A 172 -22.74 -14.41 -4.44
N PRO A 173 -21.96 -15.02 -5.35
CA PRO A 173 -22.49 -15.53 -6.60
C PRO A 173 -23.70 -16.40 -6.32
N SER A 174 -24.79 -16.09 -7.02
CA SER A 174 -26.09 -16.74 -6.83
C SER A 174 -26.01 -18.18 -7.36
N GLY A 175 -25.67 -19.12 -6.47
CA GLY A 175 -25.84 -20.56 -6.69
C GLY A 175 -24.72 -21.24 -7.50
N THR A 176 -24.15 -22.26 -6.89
CA THR A 176 -23.64 -23.47 -7.56
C THR A 176 -24.78 -24.36 -7.99
#